data_AF-A0A6N7R126-F1
#
_entry.id   AF-A0A6N7R126-F1
#
_cell.length_a   1.000
_cell.length_b   1.000
_cell.length_c   1.000
_cell.angle_alpha   90.00
_cell.angle_beta   90.00
_cell.angle_gamma   90.00
#
_symmetry.space_group_name_H-M   'P 1'
#
loop_
_entity.id
_entity.type
_entity.pdbx_description
1 polymer ?
#
loop_
_entity_poly.entity_id
_entity_poly.type
_entity_poly.pdbx_seq_one_letter_code
_entity_poly.pdbx_strand_id
1 'polypeptide(L)'
;MSKSTVWPAEWKRYKDRFSGVTITQLTDYTGHSHHLYFTENGWYDNGNKILFCSDRENKTNLFSVNVSTGEIVQLTDHDTTYGSLPACLHPNGQFAFFRKEHQIIEIDLITLKERVIHEGDPSLVGGNINCTADGKYIITCQHEDFKNKFPIDLKNGYVGHRELMEAKPYSQIIQIKIENGESTIVFDDHNFITHINTSPTHHNLITFCHEGPWHLVDHRIWGLNLETKEVWKIRERKEAREMVGHEYWYPDGEHIGYHGFRENGTAFFGKIHYNNTDMEEVEFSFRNWHAHSHGFSKVVIDGRSPLDKLIVWEQVDGTFSNPKILCEHRCSFHVQKVHAHPQFNPDGTKLLFTSDKNGYGNLYLIDLPENFDRLPDFHANK
;
A
#
# COMPACT_ATOMS: atom_id res chain seq x y z
N MET A 1 24.34 -12.71 -7.14
CA MET A 1 24.75 -12.71 -5.72
C MET A 1 23.73 -13.50 -4.93
N SER A 2 24.05 -13.86 -3.69
CA SER A 2 23.19 -14.71 -2.88
C SER A 2 22.51 -13.93 -1.75
N LYS A 3 21.53 -14.56 -1.12
CA LYS A 3 20.94 -14.13 0.16
C LYS A 3 22.03 -13.66 1.14
N SER A 4 21.75 -12.63 1.95
CA SER A 4 22.67 -11.95 2.89
C SER A 4 23.71 -11.00 2.28
N THR A 5 23.74 -10.85 0.95
CA THR A 5 24.62 -9.86 0.32
C THR A 5 24.31 -8.46 0.83
N VAL A 6 25.36 -7.76 1.27
CA VAL A 6 25.30 -6.36 1.70
C VAL A 6 25.84 -5.47 0.60
N TRP A 7 25.05 -4.48 0.21
CA TRP A 7 25.37 -3.51 -0.80
C TRP A 7 25.67 -2.16 -0.13
N PRO A 8 26.67 -1.40 -0.64
CA PRO A 8 26.97 -0.09 -0.11
C PRO A 8 25.83 0.89 -0.37
N ALA A 9 25.82 2.00 0.38
CA ALA A 9 24.84 3.06 0.18
C ALA A 9 24.88 3.64 -1.23
N GLU A 10 23.71 3.78 -1.84
CA GLU A 10 23.52 4.35 -3.18
C GLU A 10 23.02 5.79 -3.15
N TRP A 11 23.17 6.43 -1.99
CA TRP A 11 22.49 7.68 -1.69
C TRP A 11 22.89 8.83 -2.60
N LYS A 12 21.87 9.55 -3.07
CA LYS A 12 22.00 10.87 -3.68
C LYS A 12 21.08 11.84 -2.98
N ARG A 13 21.64 12.92 -2.45
CA ARG A 13 20.90 13.98 -1.78
C ARG A 13 20.82 15.22 -2.66
N TYR A 14 19.64 15.81 -2.74
CA TYR A 14 19.41 17.04 -3.50
C TYR A 14 18.23 17.80 -2.89
N LYS A 15 18.06 19.05 -3.30
CA LYS A 15 16.88 19.85 -2.94
C LYS A 15 15.87 19.80 -4.05
N ASP A 16 14.60 19.64 -3.71
CA ASP A 16 13.50 19.80 -4.66
C ASP A 16 13.49 21.23 -5.22
N ARG A 17 13.25 21.36 -6.53
CA ARG A 17 13.31 22.65 -7.22
C ARG A 17 12.11 23.57 -6.95
N PHE A 18 11.01 23.03 -6.45
CA PHE A 18 9.79 23.79 -6.16
C PHE A 18 9.72 24.18 -4.69
N SER A 19 9.94 23.23 -3.78
CA SER A 19 9.80 23.45 -2.33
C SER A 19 11.11 23.69 -1.60
N GLY A 20 12.25 23.30 -2.18
CA GLY A 20 13.55 23.37 -1.53
C GLY A 20 13.80 22.30 -0.45
N VAL A 21 12.85 21.38 -0.22
CA VAL A 21 13.02 20.28 0.76
C VAL A 21 14.15 19.36 0.33
N THR A 22 14.86 18.81 1.31
CA THR A 22 15.93 17.82 1.06
C THR A 22 15.30 16.46 0.77
N ILE A 23 15.72 15.86 -0.35
CA ILE A 23 15.32 14.50 -0.74
C ILE A 23 16.57 13.63 -0.80
N THR A 24 16.48 12.44 -0.22
CA THR A 24 17.48 11.38 -0.34
C THR A 24 16.93 10.28 -1.24
N GLN A 25 17.53 10.07 -2.40
CA GLN A 25 17.33 8.85 -3.19
C GLN A 25 18.05 7.69 -2.47
N LEU A 26 17.32 6.64 -2.08
CA LEU A 26 17.86 5.53 -1.29
C LEU A 26 18.43 4.39 -2.16
N THR A 27 17.93 4.24 -3.38
CA THR A 27 18.37 3.21 -4.35
C THR A 27 18.70 3.86 -5.70
N ASP A 28 19.63 3.28 -6.44
CA ASP A 28 20.10 3.75 -7.75
C ASP A 28 20.67 2.60 -8.60
N TYR A 29 20.00 1.46 -8.60
CA TYR A 29 20.40 0.29 -9.40
C TYR A 29 19.72 0.29 -10.77
N THR A 30 20.34 -0.29 -11.80
CA THR A 30 19.72 -0.52 -13.12
C THR A 30 18.72 -1.68 -13.06
N GLY A 31 17.60 -1.44 -12.41
CA GLY A 31 16.47 -2.35 -12.17
C GLY A 31 15.47 -1.67 -11.24
N HIS A 32 14.20 -2.08 -11.26
CA HIS A 32 13.19 -1.43 -10.42
C HIS A 32 13.40 -1.79 -8.95
N SER A 33 13.49 -0.79 -8.09
CA SER A 33 13.31 -0.88 -6.64
C SER A 33 12.04 -0.12 -6.27
N HIS A 34 11.17 -0.75 -5.49
CA HIS A 34 9.93 -0.13 -5.02
C HIS A 34 9.59 -0.63 -3.62
N HIS A 35 9.01 0.24 -2.80
CA HIS A 35 8.56 -0.16 -1.47
C HIS A 35 7.25 -0.93 -1.59
N LEU A 36 6.74 -1.42 -0.45
CA LEU A 36 5.46 -2.13 -0.40
C LEU A 36 4.32 -1.18 -0.81
N TYR A 37 3.14 -1.75 -1.10
CA TYR A 37 1.96 -0.95 -1.42
C TYR A 37 1.66 0.04 -0.27
N PHE A 38 1.14 1.24 -0.54
CA PHE A 38 1.07 2.32 0.47
C PHE A 38 0.19 1.99 1.69
N THR A 39 -0.73 1.03 1.58
CA THR A 39 -1.52 0.54 2.72
C THR A 39 -0.78 -0.51 3.56
N GLU A 40 0.34 -1.03 3.06
CA GLU A 40 1.19 -2.00 3.75
C GLU A 40 2.38 -1.28 4.40
N ASN A 41 2.54 -1.41 5.72
CA ASN A 41 3.66 -0.81 6.42
C ASN A 41 4.94 -1.62 6.18
N GLY A 42 5.92 -1.03 5.48
CA GLY A 42 7.25 -1.60 5.28
C GLY A 42 8.32 -1.14 6.28
N TRP A 43 7.98 -0.24 7.21
CA TRP A 43 8.91 0.29 8.20
C TRP A 43 9.06 -0.64 9.39
N TYR A 44 10.31 -0.96 9.73
CA TYR A 44 10.63 -1.80 10.89
C TYR A 44 11.92 -1.32 11.57
N ASP A 45 12.36 -2.02 12.62
CA ASP A 45 13.52 -1.62 13.43
C ASP A 45 13.35 -0.19 13.98
N ASN A 46 12.18 0.09 14.58
CA ASN A 46 11.77 1.41 15.08
C ASN A 46 11.85 2.52 14.02
N GLY A 47 11.53 2.21 12.76
CA GLY A 47 11.57 3.17 11.66
C GLY A 47 12.96 3.40 11.07
N ASN A 48 13.98 2.63 11.48
CA ASN A 48 15.33 2.74 10.94
C ASN A 48 15.55 1.91 9.68
N LYS A 49 14.65 0.97 9.37
CA LYS A 49 14.75 0.12 8.18
C LYS A 49 13.45 0.09 7.39
N ILE A 50 13.60 -0.09 6.07
CA ILE A 50 12.48 -0.22 5.13
C ILE A 50 12.62 -1.57 4.42
N LEU A 51 11.59 -2.40 4.48
CA LEU A 51 11.40 -3.58 3.64
C LEU A 51 10.92 -3.16 2.25
N PHE A 52 11.58 -3.62 1.19
CA PHE A 52 11.24 -3.27 -0.18
C PHE A 52 11.53 -4.40 -1.17
N CYS A 53 10.97 -4.29 -2.37
CA CYS A 53 11.20 -5.23 -3.46
C CYS A 53 12.18 -4.63 -4.47
N SER A 54 13.09 -5.44 -5.01
CA SER A 54 13.99 -5.00 -6.07
C SER A 54 14.20 -6.07 -7.13
N ASP A 55 14.28 -5.65 -8.39
CA ASP A 55 14.64 -6.45 -9.57
C ASP A 55 16.16 -6.46 -9.82
N ARG A 56 16.96 -6.26 -8.76
CA ARG A 56 18.42 -6.31 -8.83
C ARG A 56 18.87 -7.67 -9.35
N GLU A 57 19.92 -7.66 -10.16
CA GLU A 57 20.43 -8.87 -10.83
C GLU A 57 19.38 -9.63 -11.66
N ASN A 58 18.38 -8.92 -12.22
CA ASN A 58 17.30 -9.50 -13.06
C ASN A 58 16.42 -10.54 -12.34
N LYS A 59 16.30 -10.41 -11.02
CA LYS A 59 15.51 -11.27 -10.16
C LYS A 59 14.71 -10.42 -9.19
N THR A 60 13.44 -10.74 -8.96
CA THR A 60 12.63 -10.01 -7.98
C THR A 60 12.84 -10.61 -6.60
N ASN A 61 13.37 -9.82 -5.68
CA ASN A 61 13.67 -10.23 -4.31
C ASN A 61 13.26 -9.19 -3.27
N LEU A 62 13.10 -9.62 -2.02
CA LEU A 62 13.00 -8.73 -0.87
C LEU A 62 14.38 -8.24 -0.46
N PHE A 63 14.44 -6.96 -0.12
CA PHE A 63 15.60 -6.26 0.39
C PHE A 63 15.21 -5.41 1.60
N SER A 64 16.20 -5.05 2.40
CA SER A 64 16.08 -4.05 3.44
C SER A 64 17.07 -2.93 3.20
N VAL A 65 16.67 -1.68 3.43
CA VAL A 65 17.60 -0.55 3.51
C VAL A 65 17.57 0.07 4.90
N ASN A 66 18.74 0.28 5.48
CA ASN A 66 18.90 1.08 6.69
C ASN A 66 18.93 2.56 6.32
N VAL A 67 17.98 3.35 6.83
CA VAL A 67 17.84 4.76 6.43
C VAL A 67 18.88 5.69 7.08
N SER A 68 19.61 5.21 8.09
CA SER A 68 20.68 5.97 8.75
C SER A 68 22.05 5.72 8.13
N THR A 69 22.32 4.50 7.64
CA THR A 69 23.62 4.13 7.04
C THR A 69 23.58 4.04 5.52
N GLY A 70 22.41 3.83 4.93
CA GLY A 70 22.21 3.53 3.52
C GLY A 70 22.56 2.11 3.11
N GLU A 71 22.97 1.26 4.06
CA GLU A 71 23.26 -0.14 3.82
C GLU A 71 22.02 -0.87 3.29
N ILE A 72 22.17 -1.60 2.18
CA ILE A 72 21.10 -2.41 1.59
C ILE A 72 21.44 -3.89 1.75
N VAL A 73 20.55 -4.67 2.34
CA VAL A 73 20.74 -6.11 2.55
C VAL A 73 19.74 -6.89 1.71
N GLN A 74 20.23 -7.87 0.96
CA GLN A 74 19.38 -8.82 0.23
C GLN A 74 18.82 -9.89 1.16
N LEU A 75 17.49 -9.92 1.29
CA LEU A 75 16.78 -10.80 2.24
C LEU A 75 16.40 -12.13 1.62
N THR A 76 16.07 -12.17 0.33
CA THR A 76 15.72 -13.40 -0.41
C THR A 76 16.62 -13.58 -1.63
N ASP A 77 16.70 -14.80 -2.17
CA ASP A 77 17.45 -15.09 -3.41
C ASP A 77 16.67 -16.05 -4.30
N HIS A 78 15.71 -15.49 -5.03
CA HIS A 78 14.93 -16.15 -6.05
C HIS A 78 15.67 -16.12 -7.40
N ASP A 79 15.29 -17.01 -8.30
CA ASP A 79 15.91 -17.24 -9.60
C ASP A 79 15.11 -16.67 -10.78
N THR A 80 14.03 -15.95 -10.52
CA THR A 80 13.13 -15.38 -11.54
C THR A 80 12.69 -13.95 -11.19
N THR A 81 12.06 -13.30 -12.16
CA THR A 81 11.38 -12.02 -11.98
C THR A 81 9.90 -12.27 -11.72
N TYR A 82 9.35 -11.60 -10.71
CA TYR A 82 7.94 -11.62 -10.35
C TYR A 82 7.28 -10.29 -10.72
N GLY A 83 6.05 -10.37 -11.24
CA GLY A 83 5.24 -9.18 -11.48
C GLY A 83 4.77 -8.50 -10.18
N SER A 84 4.70 -9.26 -9.07
CA SER A 84 4.45 -8.77 -7.72
C SER A 84 4.99 -9.77 -6.71
N LEU A 85 5.47 -9.30 -5.56
CA LEU A 85 5.88 -10.10 -4.41
C LEU A 85 5.19 -9.51 -3.17
N PRO A 86 3.88 -9.76 -2.97
CA PRO A 86 3.14 -9.19 -1.86
C PRO A 86 3.79 -9.60 -0.55
N ALA A 87 4.04 -8.64 0.32
CA ALA A 87 4.71 -8.87 1.60
C ALA A 87 4.10 -8.00 2.70
N CYS A 88 4.20 -8.47 3.93
CA CYS A 88 3.83 -7.71 5.12
C CYS A 88 4.78 -8.05 6.28
N LEU A 89 4.83 -7.16 7.28
CA LEU A 89 5.62 -7.37 8.48
C LEU A 89 4.80 -8.08 9.57
N HIS A 90 5.48 -8.88 10.38
CA HIS A 90 4.94 -9.30 11.66
C HIS A 90 4.97 -8.12 12.65
N PRO A 91 3.95 -7.92 13.52
CA PRO A 91 3.89 -6.79 14.45
C PRO A 91 5.11 -6.63 15.38
N ASN A 92 5.82 -7.71 15.69
CA ASN A 92 7.05 -7.67 16.49
C ASN A 92 8.29 -7.12 15.74
N GLY A 93 8.20 -6.89 14.42
CA GLY A 93 9.28 -6.36 13.59
C GLY A 93 10.46 -7.30 13.30
N GLN A 94 10.45 -8.54 13.79
CA GLN A 94 11.51 -9.52 13.53
C GLN A 94 11.23 -10.37 12.29
N PHE A 95 9.97 -10.65 11.97
CA PHE A 95 9.59 -11.49 10.85
C PHE A 95 8.89 -10.68 9.76
N ALA A 96 9.02 -11.14 8.52
CA ALA A 96 8.18 -10.73 7.42
C ALA A 96 7.54 -11.96 6.77
N PHE A 97 6.44 -11.74 6.08
CA PHE A 97 5.79 -12.76 5.27
C PHE A 97 5.73 -12.27 3.82
N PHE A 98 5.80 -13.20 2.88
CA PHE A 98 5.60 -12.89 1.47
C PHE A 98 4.92 -14.03 0.73
N ARG A 99 4.15 -13.67 -0.29
CA ARG A 99 3.54 -14.63 -1.20
C ARG A 99 4.47 -14.88 -2.39
N LYS A 100 4.82 -16.14 -2.58
CA LYS A 100 5.53 -16.63 -3.76
C LYS A 100 4.63 -17.63 -4.48
N GLU A 101 4.05 -17.19 -5.59
CA GLU A 101 3.03 -17.97 -6.31
C GLU A 101 1.86 -18.35 -5.39
N HIS A 102 1.71 -19.63 -5.06
CA HIS A 102 0.67 -20.18 -4.19
C HIS A 102 1.15 -20.39 -2.75
N GLN A 103 2.45 -20.21 -2.48
CA GLN A 103 3.01 -20.33 -1.13
C GLN A 103 2.95 -18.99 -0.39
N ILE A 104 2.71 -19.08 0.91
CA ILE A 104 3.02 -17.99 1.85
C ILE A 104 4.21 -18.44 2.70
N ILE A 105 5.24 -17.61 2.72
CA ILE A 105 6.54 -17.90 3.31
C ILE A 105 6.83 -16.87 4.39
N GLU A 106 7.22 -17.34 5.57
CA GLU A 106 7.79 -16.52 6.64
C GLU A 106 9.30 -16.41 6.46
N ILE A 107 9.86 -15.23 6.72
CA ILE A 107 11.30 -14.99 6.81
C ILE A 107 11.65 -14.27 8.11
N ASP A 108 12.66 -14.78 8.82
CA ASP A 108 13.30 -14.09 9.94
C ASP A 108 14.25 -13.01 9.39
N LEU A 109 14.01 -11.74 9.69
CA LEU A 109 14.78 -10.61 9.17
C LEU A 109 16.18 -10.47 9.79
N ILE A 110 16.51 -11.29 10.80
CA ILE A 110 17.84 -11.37 11.41
C ILE A 110 18.59 -12.58 10.85
N THR A 111 18.00 -13.77 10.94
CA THR A 111 18.69 -15.01 10.56
C THR A 111 18.55 -15.35 9.08
N LEU A 112 17.63 -14.68 8.39
CA LEU A 112 17.24 -14.94 7.00
C LEU A 112 16.78 -16.38 6.77
N LYS A 113 16.34 -17.10 7.81
CA LYS A 113 15.72 -18.42 7.63
C LYS A 113 14.32 -18.24 7.08
N GLU A 114 14.00 -19.02 6.05
CA GLU A 114 12.66 -19.07 5.44
C GLU A 114 11.93 -20.34 5.86
N ARG A 115 10.62 -20.23 6.06
CA ARG A 115 9.71 -21.33 6.36
C ARG A 115 8.42 -21.15 5.59
N VAL A 116 8.03 -22.14 4.78
CA VAL A 116 6.69 -22.15 4.16
C VAL A 116 5.67 -22.35 5.28
N ILE A 117 4.76 -21.38 5.44
CA ILE A 117 3.70 -21.46 6.46
C ILE A 117 2.38 -21.95 5.87
N HIS A 118 2.17 -21.78 4.57
CA HIS A 118 0.94 -22.23 3.91
C HIS A 118 1.17 -22.51 2.43
N GLU A 119 0.53 -23.59 1.95
CA GLU A 119 0.51 -24.01 0.56
C GLU A 119 -0.92 -23.82 0.04
N GLY A 120 -1.12 -22.83 -0.82
CA GLY A 120 -2.42 -22.49 -1.39
C GLY A 120 -2.83 -23.40 -2.55
N ASP A 121 -4.11 -23.37 -2.91
CA ASP A 121 -4.64 -24.10 -4.06
C ASP A 121 -4.14 -23.47 -5.38
N PRO A 122 -3.37 -24.19 -6.22
CA PRO A 122 -2.87 -23.65 -7.49
C PRO A 122 -3.94 -23.31 -8.53
N SER A 123 -5.19 -23.74 -8.33
CA SER A 123 -6.33 -23.39 -9.19
C SER A 123 -6.95 -22.02 -8.87
N LEU A 124 -6.57 -21.42 -7.73
CA LEU A 124 -7.04 -20.12 -7.29
C LEU A 124 -5.96 -19.05 -7.46
N VAL A 125 -6.41 -17.80 -7.60
CA VAL A 125 -5.54 -16.63 -7.62
C VAL A 125 -5.53 -15.99 -6.24
N GLY A 126 -4.35 -15.88 -5.63
CA GLY A 126 -4.19 -15.22 -4.33
C GLY A 126 -3.98 -13.70 -4.43
N GLY A 127 -4.59 -12.94 -3.51
CA GLY A 127 -4.41 -11.49 -3.36
C GLY A 127 -3.22 -11.04 -2.50
N ASN A 128 -3.35 -9.91 -1.81
CA ASN A 128 -2.36 -9.45 -0.84
C ASN A 128 -2.45 -10.25 0.48
N ILE A 129 -1.45 -10.08 1.34
CA ILE A 129 -1.35 -10.76 2.64
C ILE A 129 -1.12 -9.72 3.74
N ASN A 130 -1.71 -9.92 4.91
CA ASN A 130 -1.55 -9.01 6.04
C ASN A 130 -1.59 -9.79 7.38
N CYS A 131 -0.85 -9.35 8.40
CA CYS A 131 -0.69 -10.08 9.67
C CYS A 131 -1.51 -9.42 10.78
N THR A 132 -2.29 -10.20 11.54
CA THR A 132 -3.12 -9.67 12.64
C THR A 132 -2.26 -9.00 13.72
N ALA A 133 -2.82 -8.00 14.40
CA ALA A 133 -2.12 -7.23 15.45
C ALA A 133 -1.48 -8.07 16.57
N ASP A 134 -2.05 -9.25 16.87
CA ASP A 134 -1.51 -10.17 17.87
C ASP A 134 -0.40 -11.12 17.35
N GLY A 135 -0.09 -11.04 16.05
CA GLY A 135 0.97 -11.81 15.41
C GLY A 135 0.66 -13.31 15.26
N LYS A 136 -0.61 -13.72 15.38
CA LYS A 136 -0.95 -15.15 15.34
C LYS A 136 -1.44 -15.64 13.98
N TYR A 137 -1.96 -14.75 13.15
CA TYR A 137 -2.59 -15.12 11.89
C TYR A 137 -2.09 -14.27 10.72
N ILE A 138 -2.06 -14.90 9.55
CA ILE A 138 -2.03 -14.24 8.25
C ILE A 138 -3.42 -14.26 7.67
N ILE A 139 -3.88 -13.11 7.19
CA ILE A 139 -5.13 -12.97 6.46
C ILE A 139 -4.79 -12.71 4.99
N THR A 140 -5.47 -13.41 4.09
CA THR A 140 -5.37 -13.21 2.64
C THR A 140 -6.71 -13.49 1.99
N CYS A 141 -6.92 -12.98 0.79
CA CYS A 141 -7.98 -13.45 -0.08
C CYS A 141 -7.45 -14.36 -1.19
N GLN A 142 -8.37 -15.12 -1.78
CA GLN A 142 -8.17 -15.91 -2.99
C GLN A 142 -9.48 -15.98 -3.79
N HIS A 143 -9.39 -16.14 -5.10
CA HIS A 143 -10.56 -16.22 -5.97
C HIS A 143 -10.36 -17.15 -7.17
N GLU A 144 -11.46 -17.56 -7.80
CA GLU A 144 -11.43 -18.34 -9.04
C GLU A 144 -10.60 -17.66 -10.15
N ASP A 145 -9.81 -18.45 -10.87
CA ASP A 145 -9.00 -17.97 -12.00
C ASP A 145 -9.81 -17.94 -13.32
N PHE A 146 -10.02 -16.75 -13.86
CA PHE A 146 -10.74 -16.53 -15.13
C PHE A 146 -9.83 -16.32 -16.34
N LYS A 147 -8.51 -16.48 -16.23
CA LYS A 147 -7.56 -16.19 -17.34
C LYS A 147 -7.82 -16.97 -18.62
N ASN A 148 -8.48 -18.14 -18.51
CA ASN A 148 -8.84 -18.99 -19.65
C ASN A 148 -10.20 -18.65 -20.27
N LYS A 149 -10.96 -17.72 -19.67
CA LYS A 149 -12.28 -17.28 -20.14
C LYS A 149 -12.19 -16.00 -20.97
N PHE A 150 -11.32 -15.07 -20.56
CA PHE A 150 -11.04 -13.83 -21.27
C PHE A 150 -9.63 -13.32 -20.89
N PRO A 151 -9.03 -12.40 -21.68
CA PRO A 151 -7.73 -11.83 -21.36
C PRO A 151 -7.76 -11.06 -20.04
N ILE A 152 -6.81 -11.36 -19.14
CA ILE A 152 -6.65 -10.68 -17.85
C ILE A 152 -5.21 -10.22 -17.70
N ASP A 153 -5.00 -8.91 -17.54
CA ASP A 153 -3.75 -8.32 -17.09
C ASP A 153 -4.06 -7.10 -16.20
N LEU A 154 -4.34 -7.37 -14.92
CA LEU A 154 -4.65 -6.34 -13.94
C LEU A 154 -3.44 -5.48 -13.55
N LYS A 155 -2.22 -5.96 -13.84
CA LYS A 155 -0.96 -5.30 -13.43
C LYS A 155 -0.51 -4.28 -14.48
N ASN A 156 -0.79 -4.54 -15.75
CA ASN A 156 -0.45 -3.67 -16.87
C ASN A 156 -1.72 -3.20 -17.57
N GLY A 157 -2.26 -2.05 -17.13
CA GLY A 157 -3.37 -1.38 -17.80
C GLY A 157 -4.78 -1.88 -17.47
N TYR A 158 -4.95 -2.74 -16.45
CA TYR A 158 -6.25 -3.20 -15.97
C TYR A 158 -7.10 -3.95 -17.01
N VAL A 159 -6.44 -4.73 -17.88
CA VAL A 159 -7.12 -5.53 -18.92
C VAL A 159 -7.96 -6.61 -18.25
N GLY A 160 -9.24 -6.73 -18.65
CA GLY A 160 -10.17 -7.71 -18.09
C GLY A 160 -10.75 -7.34 -16.71
N HIS A 161 -10.45 -6.15 -16.18
CA HIS A 161 -10.88 -5.74 -14.83
C HIS A 161 -12.39 -5.67 -14.69
N ARG A 162 -13.09 -5.12 -15.70
CA ARG A 162 -14.55 -5.06 -15.72
C ARG A 162 -15.15 -6.45 -15.89
N GLU A 163 -14.64 -7.23 -16.83
CA GLU A 163 -15.09 -8.58 -17.14
C GLU A 163 -14.96 -9.49 -15.92
N LEU A 164 -13.85 -9.40 -15.17
CA LEU A 164 -13.67 -10.14 -13.92
C LEU A 164 -14.66 -9.71 -12.83
N MET A 165 -14.88 -8.41 -12.64
CA MET A 165 -15.89 -7.92 -11.70
C MET A 165 -17.31 -8.43 -12.07
N GLU A 166 -17.70 -8.32 -13.34
CA GLU A 166 -19.01 -8.76 -13.83
C GLU A 166 -19.18 -10.29 -13.81
N ALA A 167 -18.08 -11.03 -13.96
CA ALA A 167 -18.07 -12.49 -13.86
C ALA A 167 -18.31 -13.00 -12.43
N LYS A 168 -18.15 -12.15 -11.40
CA LYS A 168 -18.43 -12.47 -10.00
C LYS A 168 -17.72 -13.76 -9.54
N PRO A 169 -16.38 -13.81 -9.60
CA PRO A 169 -15.64 -15.01 -9.21
C PRO A 169 -15.98 -15.40 -7.78
N TYR A 170 -16.09 -16.70 -7.53
CA TYR A 170 -16.15 -17.17 -6.15
C TYR A 170 -14.83 -16.82 -5.46
N SER A 171 -14.94 -16.02 -4.39
CA SER A 171 -13.81 -15.50 -3.64
C SER A 171 -13.92 -15.88 -2.17
N GLN A 172 -12.78 -16.05 -1.53
CA GLN A 172 -12.65 -16.44 -0.12
C GLN A 172 -11.65 -15.54 0.57
N ILE A 173 -11.95 -15.15 1.80
CA ILE A 173 -10.99 -14.62 2.76
C ILE A 173 -10.63 -15.78 3.69
N ILE A 174 -9.34 -16.08 3.77
CA ILE A 174 -8.82 -17.16 4.61
C ILE A 174 -7.93 -16.59 5.72
N GLN A 175 -8.05 -17.21 6.88
CA GLN A 175 -7.22 -16.97 8.05
C GLN A 175 -6.28 -18.16 8.24
N ILE A 176 -4.98 -17.90 8.28
CA ILE A 176 -3.92 -18.92 8.37
C ILE A 176 -3.20 -18.74 9.69
N LYS A 177 -3.15 -19.78 10.52
CA LYS A 177 -2.43 -19.76 11.79
C LYS A 177 -0.92 -19.89 11.55
N ILE A 178 -0.14 -18.91 12.02
CA ILE A 178 1.31 -18.83 11.78
C ILE A 178 2.08 -20.00 12.43
N GLU A 179 1.57 -20.52 13.55
CA GLU A 179 2.21 -21.60 14.30
C GLU A 179 2.35 -22.89 13.48
N ASN A 180 1.28 -23.32 12.82
CA ASN A 180 1.15 -24.65 12.21
C ASN A 180 0.66 -24.63 10.75
N GLY A 181 0.32 -23.46 10.19
CA GLY A 181 -0.14 -23.31 8.81
C GLY A 181 -1.60 -23.67 8.55
N GLU A 182 -2.36 -24.01 9.59
CA GLU A 182 -3.78 -24.36 9.47
C GLU A 182 -4.59 -23.17 8.98
N SER A 183 -5.37 -23.38 7.92
CA SER A 183 -6.17 -22.34 7.28
C SER A 183 -7.67 -22.58 7.43
N THR A 184 -8.44 -21.53 7.69
CA THR A 184 -9.90 -21.56 7.72
C THR A 184 -10.47 -20.45 6.84
N ILE A 185 -11.62 -20.73 6.21
CA ILE A 185 -12.38 -19.69 5.49
C ILE A 185 -13.20 -18.90 6.52
N VAL A 186 -12.94 -17.60 6.60
CA VAL A 186 -13.64 -16.68 7.51
C VAL A 186 -14.76 -15.92 6.82
N PHE A 187 -14.69 -15.77 5.50
CA PHE A 187 -15.73 -15.18 4.67
C PHE A 187 -15.59 -15.67 3.22
N ASP A 188 -16.70 -15.80 2.51
CA ASP A 188 -16.73 -16.13 1.08
C ASP A 188 -17.94 -15.49 0.39
N ASP A 189 -17.78 -15.13 -0.88
CA ASP A 189 -18.82 -14.46 -1.68
C ASP A 189 -18.57 -14.61 -3.19
N HIS A 190 -19.59 -14.35 -4.01
CA HIS A 190 -19.47 -14.23 -5.47
C HIS A 190 -19.26 -12.77 -5.87
N ASN A 191 -18.11 -12.23 -5.47
CA ASN A 191 -17.61 -10.90 -5.84
C ASN A 191 -16.08 -10.98 -5.91
N PHE A 192 -15.45 -10.13 -6.72
CA PHE A 192 -13.98 -10.08 -6.78
C PHE A 192 -13.42 -9.45 -5.50
N ILE A 193 -12.93 -10.25 -4.55
CA ILE A 193 -12.43 -9.76 -3.24
C ILE A 193 -10.92 -9.53 -3.27
N THR A 194 -10.48 -8.36 -2.80
CA THR A 194 -9.05 -8.04 -2.58
C THR A 194 -8.86 -6.99 -1.49
N HIS A 195 -7.64 -6.44 -1.37
CA HIS A 195 -7.28 -5.31 -0.52
C HIS A 195 -7.55 -5.58 0.97
N ILE A 196 -7.02 -6.70 1.45
CA ILE A 196 -7.11 -7.11 2.85
C ILE A 196 -6.22 -6.20 3.70
N ASN A 197 -6.80 -5.49 4.67
CA ASN A 197 -6.02 -4.73 5.67
C ASN A 197 -6.47 -5.16 7.07
N THR A 198 -5.56 -5.66 7.91
CA THR A 198 -5.89 -5.93 9.32
C THR A 198 -5.71 -4.66 10.16
N SER A 199 -6.53 -4.50 11.20
CA SER A 199 -6.34 -3.41 12.15
C SER A 199 -5.01 -3.59 12.90
N PRO A 200 -4.20 -2.52 13.06
CA PRO A 200 -2.93 -2.58 13.78
C PRO A 200 -3.09 -2.78 15.29
N THR A 201 -4.28 -2.58 15.86
CA THR A 201 -4.54 -2.69 17.31
C THR A 201 -5.62 -3.72 17.65
N HIS A 202 -6.57 -3.99 16.75
CA HIS A 202 -7.65 -4.96 16.95
C HIS A 202 -7.42 -6.23 16.11
N HIS A 203 -6.89 -7.29 16.74
CA HIS A 203 -6.51 -8.53 16.04
C HIS A 203 -7.67 -9.26 15.34
N ASN A 204 -8.92 -8.97 15.70
CA ASN A 204 -10.11 -9.57 15.13
C ASN A 204 -10.78 -8.71 14.05
N LEU A 205 -10.31 -7.49 13.78
CA LEU A 205 -10.92 -6.59 12.79
C LEU A 205 -10.07 -6.46 11.54
N ILE A 206 -10.69 -6.59 10.37
CA ILE A 206 -10.08 -6.31 9.09
C ILE A 206 -11.02 -5.44 8.23
N THR A 207 -10.44 -4.79 7.23
CA THR A 207 -11.18 -4.30 6.06
C THR A 207 -10.84 -5.13 4.84
N PHE A 208 -11.79 -5.24 3.92
CA PHE A 208 -11.57 -5.76 2.57
C PHE A 208 -12.43 -4.97 1.58
N CYS A 209 -12.31 -5.30 0.29
CA CYS A 209 -13.12 -4.66 -0.74
C CYS A 209 -13.71 -5.62 -1.77
N HIS A 210 -14.76 -5.15 -2.44
CA HIS A 210 -15.15 -5.64 -3.76
C HIS A 210 -14.43 -4.83 -4.84
N GLU A 211 -13.74 -5.51 -5.73
CA GLU A 211 -12.84 -4.95 -6.72
C GLU A 211 -13.47 -4.82 -8.10
N GLY A 212 -13.17 -3.72 -8.77
CA GLY A 212 -13.77 -3.38 -10.05
C GLY A 212 -13.50 -1.93 -10.47
N PRO A 213 -13.90 -1.54 -11.69
CA PRO A 213 -13.84 -0.14 -12.09
C PRO A 213 -14.63 0.73 -11.09
N TRP A 214 -13.98 1.75 -10.51
CA TRP A 214 -14.49 2.48 -9.34
C TRP A 214 -15.92 3.02 -9.47
N HIS A 215 -16.31 3.46 -10.66
CA HIS A 215 -17.65 4.00 -10.93
C HIS A 215 -18.75 2.93 -11.06
N LEU A 216 -18.37 1.65 -11.14
CA LEU A 216 -19.26 0.49 -11.23
C LEU A 216 -19.36 -0.29 -9.91
N VAL A 217 -18.38 -0.12 -9.01
CA VAL A 217 -18.40 -0.74 -7.68
C VAL A 217 -19.52 -0.08 -6.87
N ASP A 218 -20.45 -0.91 -6.37
CA ASP A 218 -21.62 -0.45 -5.62
C ASP A 218 -21.23 0.00 -4.20
N HIS A 219 -20.36 -0.75 -3.53
CA HIS A 219 -19.83 -0.45 -2.21
C HIS A 219 -18.41 -1.00 -2.06
N ARG A 220 -17.47 -0.15 -1.65
CA ARG A 220 -16.04 -0.48 -1.65
C ARG A 220 -15.54 -1.01 -0.30
N ILE A 221 -15.78 -0.29 0.79
CA ILE A 221 -15.10 -0.53 2.08
C ILE A 221 -15.96 -1.44 2.95
N TRP A 222 -15.52 -2.67 3.15
CA TRP A 222 -16.22 -3.65 3.99
C TRP A 222 -15.40 -3.94 5.25
N GLY A 223 -16.08 -4.00 6.40
CA GLY A 223 -15.52 -4.53 7.63
C GLY A 223 -15.81 -6.02 7.76
N LEU A 224 -14.87 -6.77 8.33
CA LEU A 224 -15.06 -8.16 8.74
C LEU A 224 -14.48 -8.36 10.14
N ASN A 225 -15.28 -8.96 11.03
CA ASN A 225 -14.82 -9.46 12.31
C ASN A 225 -14.47 -10.94 12.17
N LEU A 226 -13.20 -11.29 12.36
CA LEU A 226 -12.67 -12.64 12.16
C LEU A 226 -13.23 -13.67 13.14
N GLU A 227 -13.69 -13.24 14.32
CA GLU A 227 -14.22 -14.13 15.36
C GLU A 227 -15.72 -14.37 15.17
N THR A 228 -16.50 -13.30 14.98
CA THR A 228 -17.96 -13.41 14.82
C THR A 228 -18.39 -13.72 13.39
N LYS A 229 -17.48 -13.53 12.42
CA LYS A 229 -17.73 -13.56 10.97
C LYS A 229 -18.75 -12.52 10.50
N GLU A 230 -19.02 -11.51 11.33
CA GLU A 230 -19.89 -10.40 10.96
C GLU A 230 -19.21 -9.57 9.87
N VAL A 231 -19.96 -9.29 8.80
CA VAL A 231 -19.55 -8.41 7.71
C VAL A 231 -20.50 -7.23 7.64
N TRP A 232 -19.95 -6.03 7.54
CA TRP A 232 -20.74 -4.80 7.46
C TRP A 232 -20.14 -3.80 6.48
N LYS A 233 -20.97 -2.89 6.00
CA LYS A 233 -20.55 -1.78 5.16
C LYS A 233 -19.93 -0.69 6.03
N ILE A 234 -18.76 -0.20 5.63
CA ILE A 234 -18.14 0.98 6.22
C ILE A 234 -18.20 2.09 5.18
N ARG A 235 -18.65 3.28 5.57
CA ARG A 235 -18.77 4.46 4.71
C ARG A 235 -19.62 4.14 3.47
N GLU A 236 -20.94 4.08 3.65
CA GLU A 236 -21.86 3.97 2.51
C GLU A 236 -21.76 5.16 1.56
N ARG A 237 -22.19 4.94 0.32
CA ARG A 237 -22.18 5.99 -0.69
C ARG A 237 -23.19 7.09 -0.36
N LYS A 238 -22.73 8.33 -0.37
CA LYS A 238 -23.50 9.59 -0.35
C LYS A 238 -24.11 9.90 -1.72
N GLU A 239 -23.47 9.47 -2.81
CA GLU A 239 -23.90 9.77 -4.19
C GLU A 239 -23.87 8.51 -5.08
N ALA A 240 -24.75 8.45 -6.09
CA ALA A 240 -24.94 7.25 -6.91
C ALA A 240 -23.74 6.88 -7.80
N ARG A 241 -22.85 7.85 -8.10
CA ARG A 241 -21.66 7.67 -8.96
C ARG A 241 -20.36 8.14 -8.33
N GLU A 242 -20.35 8.48 -7.05
CA GLU A 242 -19.07 8.76 -6.39
C GLU A 242 -18.20 7.50 -6.35
N MET A 243 -16.91 7.74 -6.28
CA MET A 243 -15.85 6.75 -6.35
C MET A 243 -15.12 6.82 -5.02
N VAL A 244 -15.07 5.72 -4.25
CA VAL A 244 -14.41 5.65 -2.94
C VAL A 244 -13.48 4.43 -2.96
N GLY A 245 -12.30 4.54 -2.38
CA GLY A 245 -11.44 3.38 -2.16
C GLY A 245 -10.06 3.74 -1.65
N HIS A 246 -9.11 2.82 -1.86
CA HIS A 246 -7.75 2.93 -1.33
C HIS A 246 -7.76 3.13 0.19
N GLU A 247 -8.63 2.38 0.86
CA GLU A 247 -8.83 2.41 2.30
C GLU A 247 -7.65 1.79 3.06
N TYR A 248 -7.30 2.37 4.21
CA TYR A 248 -6.24 1.88 5.09
C TYR A 248 -6.53 2.22 6.54
N TRP A 249 -6.02 1.42 7.46
CA TRP A 249 -6.14 1.68 8.89
C TRP A 249 -5.20 2.82 9.33
N TYR A 250 -5.69 3.64 10.25
CA TYR A 250 -4.85 4.55 11.01
C TYR A 250 -4.07 3.80 12.10
N PRO A 251 -2.99 4.39 12.63
CA PRO A 251 -2.19 3.76 13.68
C PRO A 251 -2.97 3.44 14.97
N ASP A 252 -4.08 4.13 15.23
CA ASP A 252 -4.97 3.83 16.36
C ASP A 252 -5.72 2.49 16.18
N GLY A 253 -5.81 2.00 14.94
CA GLY A 253 -6.57 0.83 14.52
C GLY A 253 -8.08 0.93 14.71
N GLU A 254 -8.59 2.12 14.96
CA GLU A 254 -10.00 2.43 15.12
C GLU A 254 -10.57 3.18 13.89
N HIS A 255 -9.74 4.04 13.28
CA HIS A 255 -10.12 4.83 12.13
C HIS A 255 -9.57 4.25 10.83
N ILE A 256 -10.34 4.45 9.76
CA ILE A 256 -10.01 4.05 8.39
C ILE A 256 -9.90 5.33 7.57
N GLY A 257 -8.72 5.58 7.00
CA GLY A 257 -8.50 6.60 6.00
C GLY A 257 -8.89 6.11 4.61
N TYR A 258 -9.36 7.01 3.75
CA TYR A 258 -9.71 6.71 2.36
C TYR A 258 -9.67 8.00 1.52
N HIS A 259 -9.76 7.85 0.20
CA HIS A 259 -9.99 8.98 -0.70
C HIS A 259 -10.99 8.61 -1.79
N GLY A 260 -11.38 9.61 -2.57
CA GLY A 260 -12.35 9.41 -3.62
C GLY A 260 -12.67 10.65 -4.43
N PHE A 261 -13.71 10.51 -5.24
CA PHE A 261 -14.23 11.57 -6.08
C PHE A 261 -15.76 11.57 -6.02
N ARG A 262 -16.35 12.75 -5.81
CA ARG A 262 -17.79 12.98 -5.97
C ARG A 262 -18.21 12.73 -7.42
N GLU A 263 -19.51 12.62 -7.69
CA GLU A 263 -20.07 12.46 -9.03
C GLU A 263 -19.68 13.60 -9.96
N ASN A 264 -19.57 14.83 -9.43
CA ASN A 264 -19.11 16.00 -10.19
C ASN A 264 -17.58 16.02 -10.45
N GLY A 265 -16.84 15.04 -9.94
CA GLY A 265 -15.39 14.92 -10.07
C GLY A 265 -14.56 15.65 -9.02
N THR A 266 -15.19 16.29 -8.03
CA THR A 266 -14.49 16.89 -6.87
C THR A 266 -13.82 15.79 -6.07
N ALA A 267 -12.52 15.89 -5.86
CA ALA A 267 -11.76 14.91 -5.10
C ALA A 267 -11.90 15.15 -3.60
N PHE A 268 -11.71 14.12 -2.80
CA PHE A 268 -11.69 14.24 -1.35
C PHE A 268 -10.79 13.18 -0.72
N PHE A 269 -10.28 13.49 0.47
CA PHE A 269 -9.76 12.49 1.41
C PHE A 269 -10.60 12.53 2.68
N GLY A 270 -10.62 11.44 3.44
CA GLY A 270 -11.40 11.38 4.66
C GLY A 270 -10.98 10.29 5.60
N LYS A 271 -11.62 10.30 6.78
CA LYS A 271 -11.57 9.24 7.77
C LYS A 271 -12.97 8.85 8.21
N ILE A 272 -13.09 7.66 8.79
CA ILE A 272 -14.29 7.19 9.48
C ILE A 272 -13.87 6.19 10.54
N HIS A 273 -14.58 6.15 11.68
CA HIS A 273 -14.38 5.07 12.64
C HIS A 273 -14.99 3.76 12.10
N TYR A 274 -14.42 2.59 12.42
CA TYR A 274 -14.84 1.30 11.83
C TYR A 274 -16.31 0.94 12.06
N ASN A 275 -16.96 1.54 13.07
CA ASN A 275 -18.38 1.37 13.38
C ASN A 275 -19.31 2.38 12.67
N ASN A 276 -18.81 3.14 11.69
CA ASN A 276 -19.50 4.20 10.96
C ASN A 276 -19.82 5.50 11.75
N THR A 277 -19.09 5.80 12.84
CA THR A 277 -19.14 7.11 13.49
C THR A 277 -17.97 8.01 13.05
N ASP A 278 -18.03 9.29 13.45
CA ASP A 278 -16.90 10.23 13.40
C ASP A 278 -16.27 10.41 12.01
N MET A 279 -17.13 10.39 10.98
CA MET A 279 -16.71 10.62 9.61
C MET A 279 -16.36 12.10 9.39
N GLU A 280 -15.17 12.33 8.85
CA GLU A 280 -14.70 13.64 8.41
C GLU A 280 -14.11 13.52 7.00
N GLU A 281 -14.46 14.44 6.11
CA GLU A 281 -13.96 14.47 4.72
C GLU A 281 -13.56 15.91 4.35
N VAL A 282 -12.52 16.03 3.54
CA VAL A 282 -11.99 17.30 3.04
C VAL A 282 -11.92 17.24 1.52
N GLU A 283 -12.56 18.20 0.88
CA GLU A 283 -12.65 18.27 -0.58
C GLU A 283 -11.54 19.13 -1.19
N PHE A 284 -11.08 18.75 -2.38
CA PHE A 284 -10.09 19.48 -3.17
C PHE A 284 -10.36 19.34 -4.67
N SER A 285 -9.82 20.26 -5.47
CA SER A 285 -10.23 20.47 -6.87
C SER A 285 -9.23 19.97 -7.91
N PHE A 286 -8.45 18.93 -7.61
CA PHE A 286 -7.48 18.34 -8.53
C PHE A 286 -7.44 16.83 -8.38
N ARG A 287 -6.76 16.13 -9.31
CA ARG A 287 -6.78 14.67 -9.40
C ARG A 287 -5.54 14.04 -8.80
N ASN A 288 -5.70 12.85 -8.25
CA ASN A 288 -4.66 11.99 -7.71
C ASN A 288 -4.86 10.52 -8.13
N TRP A 289 -3.85 9.70 -7.87
CA TRP A 289 -3.98 8.24 -7.93
C TRP A 289 -4.18 7.66 -6.53
N HIS A 290 -3.36 8.08 -5.58
CA HIS A 290 -3.35 7.57 -4.21
C HIS A 290 -3.39 8.73 -3.21
N ALA A 291 -3.81 8.39 -2.00
CA ALA A 291 -3.76 9.26 -0.84
C ALA A 291 -3.35 8.42 0.36
N HIS A 292 -2.50 8.97 1.21
CA HIS A 292 -2.12 8.37 2.48
C HIS A 292 -2.06 9.46 3.56
N SER A 293 -2.12 9.08 4.82
CA SER A 293 -2.15 10.04 5.92
C SER A 293 -1.46 9.51 7.18
N HIS A 294 -0.98 10.41 8.02
CA HIS A 294 -0.49 10.12 9.36
C HIS A 294 -1.58 10.50 10.36
N GLY A 295 -2.44 9.52 10.65
CA GLY A 295 -3.75 9.79 11.26
C GLY A 295 -4.54 10.79 10.39
N PHE A 296 -5.28 11.71 11.00
CA PHE A 296 -5.93 12.82 10.29
C PHE A 296 -5.18 14.15 10.42
N SER A 297 -3.92 14.11 10.85
CA SER A 297 -3.12 15.32 11.12
C SER A 297 -2.30 15.79 9.93
N LYS A 298 -1.86 14.85 9.07
CA LYS A 298 -1.08 15.12 7.86
C LYS A 298 -1.57 14.20 6.75
N VAL A 299 -1.75 14.75 5.57
CA VAL A 299 -2.22 14.00 4.39
C VAL A 299 -1.29 14.27 3.22
N VAL A 300 -1.04 13.25 2.41
CA VAL A 300 -0.28 13.34 1.18
C VAL A 300 -1.05 12.66 0.05
N ILE A 301 -1.00 13.25 -1.14
CA ILE A 301 -1.44 12.62 -2.38
C ILE A 301 -0.35 12.71 -3.44
N ASP A 302 -0.36 11.78 -4.39
CA ASP A 302 0.68 11.66 -5.41
C ASP A 302 0.38 12.34 -6.74
N GLY A 303 -0.79 12.97 -6.87
CA GLY A 303 -1.19 13.66 -8.08
C GLY A 303 -1.40 12.74 -9.28
N ARG A 304 -2.18 13.24 -10.25
CA ARG A 304 -2.40 12.57 -11.54
C ARG A 304 -2.25 13.60 -12.65
N SER A 305 -1.64 13.18 -13.76
CA SER A 305 -1.39 14.03 -14.94
C SER A 305 -2.58 14.97 -15.23
N PRO A 306 -2.34 16.28 -15.35
CA PRO A 306 -1.03 16.94 -15.51
C PRO A 306 -0.26 17.21 -14.20
N LEU A 307 -0.78 16.83 -13.03
CA LEU A 307 -0.07 17.01 -11.76
C LEU A 307 1.03 15.96 -11.58
N ASP A 308 2.26 16.42 -11.41
CA ASP A 308 3.48 15.63 -11.26
C ASP A 308 4.19 15.86 -9.90
N LYS A 309 3.42 16.34 -8.91
CA LYS A 309 3.88 16.73 -7.59
C LYS A 309 3.16 15.97 -6.49
N LEU A 310 3.89 15.67 -5.43
CA LEU A 310 3.31 15.26 -4.16
C LEU A 310 2.74 16.52 -3.50
N ILE A 311 1.44 16.47 -3.16
CA ILE A 311 0.73 17.55 -2.50
C ILE A 311 0.42 17.12 -1.07
N VAL A 312 0.69 18.00 -0.11
CA VAL A 312 0.50 17.73 1.32
C VAL A 312 -0.38 18.77 1.99
N TRP A 313 -1.00 18.34 3.09
CA TRP A 313 -1.73 19.18 4.02
C TRP A 313 -1.32 18.82 5.45
N GLU A 314 -1.40 19.80 6.33
CA GLU A 314 -1.35 19.60 7.78
C GLU A 314 -2.59 20.21 8.43
N GLN A 315 -3.02 19.63 9.55
CA GLN A 315 -4.11 20.16 10.36
C GLN A 315 -3.55 21.22 11.32
N VAL A 316 -4.08 22.43 11.23
CA VAL A 316 -3.78 23.58 12.10
C VAL A 316 -5.09 24.02 12.75
N ASP A 317 -5.12 24.03 14.09
CA ASP A 317 -6.29 24.43 14.89
C ASP A 317 -7.61 23.72 14.49
N GLY A 318 -7.51 22.42 14.17
CA GLY A 318 -8.66 21.59 13.77
C GLY A 318 -9.07 21.70 12.30
N THR A 319 -8.41 22.54 11.50
CA THR A 319 -8.67 22.70 10.06
C THR A 319 -7.46 22.39 9.22
N PHE A 320 -7.63 21.88 8.00
CA PHE A 320 -6.48 21.66 7.12
C PHE A 320 -5.99 22.97 6.50
N SER A 321 -4.67 23.07 6.36
CA SER A 321 -3.99 24.14 5.63
C SER A 321 -4.45 24.22 4.17
N ASN A 322 -4.01 25.25 3.44
CA ASN A 322 -4.01 25.16 1.99
C ASN A 322 -3.15 23.97 1.53
N PRO A 323 -3.47 23.33 0.38
CA PRO A 323 -2.60 22.31 -0.21
C PRO A 323 -1.22 22.89 -0.49
N LYS A 324 -0.17 22.17 -0.11
CA LYS A 324 1.23 22.58 -0.27
C LYS A 324 1.97 21.66 -1.23
N ILE A 325 2.89 22.23 -2.01
CA ILE A 325 3.79 21.45 -2.87
C ILE A 325 4.91 20.87 -2.00
N LEU A 326 4.97 19.56 -1.85
CA LEU A 326 6.07 18.89 -1.13
C LEU A 326 7.27 18.69 -2.04
N CYS A 327 7.09 18.01 -3.18
CA CYS A 327 8.15 17.83 -4.17
C CYS A 327 7.58 17.37 -5.51
N GLU A 328 8.42 17.41 -6.55
CA GLU A 328 8.15 16.77 -7.82
C GLU A 328 8.52 15.27 -7.81
N HIS A 329 7.57 14.40 -8.15
CA HIS A 329 7.80 12.94 -8.21
C HIS A 329 8.11 12.45 -9.63
N ARG A 330 7.52 13.04 -10.69
CA ARG A 330 7.75 12.66 -12.11
C ARG A 330 7.60 11.15 -12.41
N CYS A 331 6.69 10.49 -11.71
CA CYS A 331 6.40 9.07 -11.93
C CYS A 331 5.67 8.88 -13.26
N SER A 332 6.03 7.85 -14.01
CA SER A 332 5.30 7.46 -15.23
C SER A 332 3.93 6.83 -14.94
N PHE A 333 3.78 6.24 -13.73
CA PHE A 333 2.61 5.46 -13.32
C PHE A 333 2.27 4.30 -14.27
N HIS A 334 3.22 3.81 -15.07
CA HIS A 334 2.94 2.79 -16.08
C HIS A 334 2.51 1.44 -15.48
N VAL A 335 3.14 1.06 -14.37
CA VAL A 335 2.84 -0.16 -13.61
C VAL A 335 2.96 0.12 -12.12
N GLN A 336 2.32 -0.69 -11.28
CA GLN A 336 2.31 -0.53 -9.82
C GLN A 336 3.71 -0.36 -9.19
N LYS A 337 4.75 -1.01 -9.75
CA LYS A 337 6.15 -0.88 -9.31
C LYS A 337 6.73 0.55 -9.42
N VAL A 338 6.11 1.43 -10.21
CA VAL A 338 6.57 2.81 -10.44
C VAL A 338 5.50 3.85 -10.09
N HIS A 339 4.46 3.43 -9.36
CA HIS A 339 3.52 4.34 -8.72
C HIS A 339 4.18 4.95 -7.49
N ALA A 340 3.85 6.20 -7.17
CA ALA A 340 4.55 6.91 -6.09
C ALA A 340 4.28 6.30 -4.71
N HIS A 341 3.04 5.89 -4.46
CA HIS A 341 2.60 5.26 -3.21
C HIS A 341 3.14 5.97 -1.95
N PRO A 342 2.99 7.30 -1.84
CA PRO A 342 3.62 8.05 -0.75
C PRO A 342 3.14 7.54 0.61
N GLN A 343 4.08 7.27 1.52
CA GLN A 343 3.78 6.72 2.84
C GLN A 343 4.59 7.46 3.91
N PHE A 344 3.92 7.86 4.99
CA PHE A 344 4.60 8.43 6.16
C PHE A 344 5.33 7.32 6.91
N ASN A 345 6.47 7.64 7.50
CA ASN A 345 7.06 6.76 8.50
C ASN A 345 6.21 6.77 9.80
N PRO A 346 6.46 5.85 10.75
CA PRO A 346 5.61 5.67 11.92
C PRO A 346 5.44 6.91 12.82
N ASP A 347 6.44 7.81 12.87
CA ASP A 347 6.38 9.05 13.66
C ASP A 347 5.93 10.29 12.86
N GLY A 348 5.64 10.13 11.56
CA GLY A 348 5.17 11.22 10.69
C GLY A 348 6.20 12.31 10.42
N THR A 349 7.51 12.06 10.62
CA THR A 349 8.61 13.01 10.35
C THR A 349 9.27 12.81 8.99
N LYS A 350 9.02 11.67 8.33
CA LYS A 350 9.55 11.37 6.99
C LYS A 350 8.46 10.86 6.05
N LEU A 351 8.70 11.06 4.76
CA LEU A 351 7.85 10.51 3.70
C LEU A 351 8.68 9.67 2.73
N LEU A 352 8.29 8.40 2.57
CA LEU A 352 8.82 7.47 1.58
C LEU A 352 7.93 7.49 0.34
N PHE A 353 8.54 7.45 -0.85
CA PHE A 353 7.83 7.25 -2.11
C PHE A 353 8.72 6.57 -3.14
N THR A 354 8.12 5.99 -4.18
CA THR A 354 8.82 5.44 -5.34
C THR A 354 8.76 6.43 -6.52
N SER A 355 9.81 6.51 -7.33
CA SER A 355 9.75 7.24 -8.60
C SER A 355 10.70 6.65 -9.65
N ASP A 356 10.26 6.65 -10.90
CA ASP A 356 11.04 6.24 -12.07
C ASP A 356 11.56 7.43 -12.88
N LYS A 357 11.64 8.63 -12.29
CA LYS A 357 12.08 9.86 -12.98
C LYS A 357 13.48 9.77 -13.61
N ASN A 358 14.29 8.80 -13.19
CA ASN A 358 15.64 8.52 -13.69
C ASN A 358 15.70 7.27 -14.59
N GLY A 359 14.56 6.72 -15.01
CA GLY A 359 14.44 5.57 -15.91
C GLY A 359 14.02 4.26 -15.22
N TYR A 360 14.54 3.98 -14.03
CA TYR A 360 14.12 2.85 -13.20
C TYR A 360 13.44 3.33 -11.92
N GLY A 361 12.52 2.51 -11.40
CA GLY A 361 11.87 2.74 -10.12
C GLY A 361 12.91 2.77 -9.02
N ASN A 362 12.89 3.82 -8.20
CA ASN A 362 13.80 3.99 -7.08
C ASN A 362 13.05 4.50 -5.86
N LEU A 363 13.58 4.19 -4.67
CA LEU A 363 13.07 4.70 -3.41
C LEU A 363 13.61 6.10 -3.12
N TYR A 364 12.75 6.98 -2.65
CA TYR A 364 13.10 8.33 -2.23
C TYR A 364 12.51 8.60 -0.86
N LEU A 365 13.29 9.29 -0.02
CA LEU A 365 12.93 9.65 1.33
C LEU A 365 13.06 11.17 1.51
N ILE A 366 12.02 11.77 2.08
CA ILE A 366 11.95 13.20 2.37
C ILE A 366 11.94 13.38 3.88
N ASP A 367 12.83 14.23 4.39
CA ASP A 367 12.71 14.77 5.75
C ASP A 367 11.62 15.85 5.72
N LEU A 368 10.49 15.58 6.37
CA LEU A 368 9.37 16.53 6.37
C LEU A 368 9.73 17.76 7.22
N PRO A 369 9.39 18.98 6.79
CA PRO A 369 9.52 20.14 7.65
C PRO A 369 8.56 20.01 8.84
N GLU A 370 8.93 20.60 9.98
CA GLU A 370 8.12 20.58 11.20
C GLU A 370 6.73 21.22 11.01
N ASN A 371 6.63 22.19 10.11
CA ASN A 371 5.40 22.87 9.72
C ASN A 371 5.42 23.12 8.20
N PHE A 372 4.28 22.93 7.56
CA PHE A 372 4.09 22.99 6.11
C PHE A 372 3.81 24.40 5.58
N ASP A 373 3.62 25.42 6.42
CA ASP A 373 3.49 26.83 5.98
C ASP A 373 4.72 27.33 5.22
N ARG A 374 5.90 26.75 5.48
CA ARG A 374 7.14 27.06 4.75
C ARG A 374 7.16 26.49 3.33
N LEU A 375 6.26 25.56 3.00
CA LEU A 375 6.13 25.01 1.67
C LEU A 375 5.31 25.95 0.77
N PRO A 376 5.58 25.98 -0.55
CA PRO A 376 4.78 26.75 -1.49
C PRO A 376 3.33 26.27 -1.51
N ASP A 377 2.38 27.21 -1.58
CA ASP A 377 0.98 26.86 -1.84
C ASP A 377 0.85 26.23 -3.23
N PHE A 378 0.04 25.18 -3.30
CA PHE A 378 -0.43 24.63 -4.55
C PHE A 378 -1.72 25.32 -4.96
N HIS A 379 -1.70 25.97 -6.12
CA HIS A 379 -2.91 26.49 -6.74
C HIS A 379 -3.27 25.59 -7.91
N ALA A 380 -4.39 24.87 -7.80
CA ALA A 380 -4.95 24.18 -8.95
C ALA A 380 -5.28 25.24 -10.01
N ASN A 381 -4.67 25.14 -11.19
CA ASN A 381 -5.05 25.97 -12.32
C ASN A 381 -6.53 25.68 -12.61
N LYS A 382 -7.36 26.73 -12.57
CA LYS A 382 -8.80 26.65 -12.84
C LYS A 382 -9.10 26.17 -14.26
#